data_AF-A0A139HRM3-F1
#
_entry.id   AF-A0A139HRM3-F1
#
_cell.length_a   1.000
_cell.length_b   1.000
_cell.length_c   1.000
_cell.angle_alpha   90.00
_cell.angle_beta   90.00
_cell.angle_gamma   90.00
#
_symmetry.space_group_name_H-M   'P 1'
#
loop_
_entity.id
_entity.type
_entity.pdbx_description
1 polymer ?
#
loop_
_entity_poly.entity_id
_entity_poly.type
_entity_poly.pdbx_seq_one_letter_code
_entity_poly.pdbx_strand_id
1 'polypeptide(L)'
;MVATEKRLLQILQELALVVPTALMAYFAVRNIMSRLDPDAGAKAEAKKKELAASSHIQSIFRKHQREDDDDDFYDDDDDEDRRHYAERSPKEDLTLNQYEQSIAMEVVSPSDIPVTFNDIGGLDEIIEELRESVIYPLTMPHLYSNHSSLLTAPSGVLLYGPPGCGKTMLAKALARESGACFINLHISTLTEKWYGDSNKLVAAVFSLARKLQPTIVFIDEIDAVLGQRRSGEHEASGMVKAEFMTHWDGLASSTAGGGMQRICILGATNRIQDIDEAILRRMPKKFPISLPNAAQRRQIYELTLRDTKIDHRKLQNGLPAFDLDVLVRVSAGMSGSDIKEACRDAAMVPIRLYIKHARANGKSMMRRIHPDAVRGLQTDDFFGRRGGVEQLRRIEPADEDVDSQHSGSTEEVDHFDDPAEVVVDDHRR
;
A
#
# COMPACT_ATOMS: atom_id res chain seq x y z
N MET A 1 -60.42 39.64 61.33
CA MET A 1 -60.33 39.62 59.84
C MET A 1 -59.10 40.37 59.31
N VAL A 2 -58.80 41.60 59.76
CA VAL A 2 -57.65 42.40 59.23
C VAL A 2 -56.25 41.79 59.49
N ALA A 3 -56.05 41.04 60.57
CA ALA A 3 -54.74 40.45 60.89
C ALA A 3 -54.40 39.23 60.01
N THR A 4 -55.41 38.50 59.53
CA THR A 4 -55.24 37.29 58.71
C THR A 4 -54.92 37.66 57.26
N GLU A 5 -55.54 38.71 56.72
CA GLU A 5 -55.25 39.21 55.37
C GLU A 5 -53.81 39.75 55.25
N LYS A 6 -53.31 40.45 56.27
CA LYS A 6 -51.93 40.95 56.28
C LYS A 6 -50.88 39.83 56.28
N ARG A 7 -51.13 38.73 57.01
CA ARG A 7 -50.24 37.55 56.98
C ARG A 7 -50.27 36.84 55.63
N LEU A 8 -51.43 36.76 54.99
CA LEU A 8 -51.58 36.10 53.68
C LEU A 8 -50.91 36.92 52.57
N LEU A 9 -50.99 38.26 52.65
CA LEU A 9 -50.24 39.17 51.79
C LEU A 9 -48.72 39.08 51.99
N GLN A 10 -48.24 38.92 53.24
CA GLN A 10 -46.82 38.70 53.50
C GLN A 10 -46.33 37.36 52.94
N ILE A 11 -47.08 36.28 53.14
CA ILE A 11 -46.72 34.97 52.58
C ILE A 11 -46.70 35.01 51.06
N LEU A 12 -47.67 35.68 50.43
CA LEU A 12 -47.67 35.87 48.97
C LEU A 12 -46.47 36.69 48.47
N GLN A 13 -46.05 37.73 49.20
CA GLN A 13 -44.85 38.50 48.85
C GLN A 13 -43.57 37.67 49.00
N GLU A 14 -43.45 36.88 50.06
CA GLU A 14 -42.30 36.00 50.26
C GLU A 14 -42.24 34.91 49.17
N LEU A 15 -43.38 34.31 48.83
CA LEU A 15 -43.47 33.29 47.79
C LEU A 15 -43.16 33.88 46.40
N ALA A 16 -43.61 35.11 46.13
CA ALA A 16 -43.31 35.83 44.90
C ALA A 16 -41.81 36.17 44.75
N LEU A 17 -41.04 36.21 45.86
CA LEU A 17 -39.60 36.45 45.82
C LEU A 17 -38.78 35.15 45.73
N VAL A 18 -39.24 34.08 46.38
CA VAL A 18 -38.53 32.79 46.46
C VAL A 18 -38.68 31.96 45.18
N VAL A 19 -39.86 31.97 44.54
CA VAL A 19 -40.09 31.17 43.33
C VAL A 19 -39.22 31.61 42.13
N PRO A 20 -39.11 32.91 41.81
CA PRO A 20 -38.27 33.36 40.69
C PRO A 20 -36.78 33.13 40.93
N THR A 21 -36.32 33.27 42.17
CA THR A 21 -34.91 33.07 42.54
C THR A 21 -34.52 31.59 42.46
N ALA A 22 -35.39 30.68 42.90
CA ALA A 22 -35.20 29.25 42.73
C ALA A 22 -35.19 28.83 41.24
N LEU A 23 -36.07 29.40 40.42
CA LEU A 23 -36.08 29.16 38.97
C LEU A 23 -34.82 29.68 38.29
N MET A 24 -34.37 30.90 38.62
CA MET A 24 -33.12 31.43 38.09
C MET A 24 -31.90 30.59 38.51
N ALA A 25 -31.86 30.14 39.77
CA ALA A 25 -30.80 29.24 40.23
C ALA A 25 -30.81 27.91 39.47
N TYR A 26 -31.99 27.32 39.23
CA TYR A 26 -32.12 26.10 38.43
C TYR A 26 -31.62 26.29 36.99
N PHE A 27 -32.00 27.39 36.32
CA PHE A 27 -31.54 27.69 34.97
C PHE A 27 -30.04 28.02 34.92
N ALA A 28 -29.49 28.69 35.92
CA ALA A 28 -28.07 28.97 36.01
C ALA A 28 -27.26 27.68 36.19
N VAL A 29 -27.69 26.79 37.09
CA VAL A 29 -27.06 25.48 37.32
C VAL A 29 -27.16 24.61 36.07
N ARG A 30 -28.30 24.58 35.39
CA ARG A 30 -28.48 23.85 34.12
C ARG A 30 -27.57 24.39 33.01
N ASN A 31 -27.45 25.71 32.90
CA ASN A 31 -26.58 26.34 31.90
C ASN A 31 -25.10 26.06 32.20
N ILE A 32 -24.70 26.11 33.48
CA ILE A 32 -23.34 25.78 33.93
C ILE A 32 -23.04 24.29 33.68
N MET A 33 -23.95 23.37 34.02
CA MET A 33 -23.80 21.94 33.71
C MET A 33 -23.68 21.69 32.20
N SER A 34 -24.47 22.36 31.37
CA SER A 34 -24.38 22.21 29.90
C SER A 34 -23.05 22.71 29.30
N ARG A 35 -22.34 23.61 30.00
CA ARG A 35 -21.02 24.11 29.60
C ARG A 35 -19.86 23.29 30.16
N LEU A 36 -20.12 22.48 31.17
CA LEU A 36 -19.14 21.63 31.85
C LEU A 36 -19.13 20.19 31.35
N ASP A 37 -19.94 19.86 30.33
CA ASP A 37 -20.03 18.51 29.76
C ASP A 37 -18.68 18.17 29.09
N PRO A 38 -17.77 17.41 29.74
CA PRO A 38 -16.42 17.18 29.23
C PRO A 38 -16.44 16.38 27.92
N ASP A 39 -17.54 15.65 27.70
CA ASP A 39 -17.82 14.82 26.54
C ASP A 39 -18.43 15.58 25.37
N ALA A 40 -18.85 16.84 25.52
CA ALA A 40 -19.43 17.59 24.39
C ALA A 40 -18.40 17.82 23.27
N GLY A 41 -17.14 18.05 23.63
CA GLY A 41 -16.03 18.13 22.69
C GLY A 41 -15.79 16.79 21.98
N ALA A 42 -15.72 15.69 22.75
CA ALA A 42 -15.54 14.35 22.20
C ALA A 42 -16.69 13.92 21.28
N LYS A 43 -17.95 14.24 21.64
CA LYS A 43 -19.14 13.96 20.83
C LYS A 43 -19.17 14.79 19.54
N ALA A 44 -18.77 16.07 19.61
CA ALA A 44 -18.68 16.93 18.42
C ALA A 44 -17.57 16.45 17.46
N GLU A 45 -16.41 16.04 17.99
CA GLU A 45 -15.32 15.47 17.21
C GLU A 45 -15.74 14.13 16.58
N ALA A 46 -16.38 13.24 17.34
CA ALA A 46 -16.90 11.98 16.83
C ALA A 46 -17.92 12.19 15.69
N LYS A 47 -18.87 13.12 15.87
CA LYS A 47 -19.85 13.45 14.82
C LYS A 47 -19.21 14.06 13.57
N LYS A 48 -18.12 14.83 13.73
CA LYS A 48 -17.34 15.36 12.61
C LYS A 48 -16.59 14.25 11.87
N LYS A 49 -16.01 13.29 12.60
CA LYS A 49 -15.35 12.10 12.01
C LYS A 49 -16.35 11.22 11.26
N GLU A 50 -17.53 11.00 11.83
CA GLU A 50 -18.63 10.29 11.18
C GLU A 50 -19.02 10.94 9.85
N LEU A 51 -19.30 12.25 9.87
CA LEU A 51 -19.66 12.98 8.66
C LEU A 51 -18.55 12.91 7.60
N ALA A 52 -17.29 13.04 8.01
CA ALA A 52 -16.14 12.95 7.11
C ALA A 52 -16.04 11.55 6.48
N ALA A 53 -16.12 10.48 7.28
CA ALA A 53 -16.09 9.10 6.81
C ALA A 53 -17.24 8.78 5.86
N SER A 54 -18.47 9.13 6.21
CA SER A 54 -19.65 8.93 5.35
C SER A 54 -19.52 9.70 4.04
N SER A 55 -19.08 10.97 4.09
CA SER A 55 -18.89 11.79 2.88
C SER A 55 -17.78 11.24 1.98
N HIS A 56 -16.70 10.72 2.57
CA HIS A 56 -15.59 10.10 1.86
C HIS A 56 -16.07 8.86 1.11
N ILE A 57 -16.77 7.94 1.80
CA ILE A 57 -17.32 6.73 1.19
C ILE A 57 -18.36 7.06 0.10
N GLN A 58 -19.26 8.02 0.34
CA GLN A 58 -20.20 8.48 -0.69
C GLN A 58 -19.49 9.05 -1.92
N SER A 59 -18.36 9.74 -1.74
CA SER A 59 -17.56 10.24 -2.86
C SER A 59 -16.93 9.11 -3.69
N ILE A 60 -16.52 8.02 -3.04
CA ILE A 60 -16.00 6.82 -3.72
C ILE A 60 -17.11 6.18 -4.56
N PHE A 61 -18.32 6.04 -4.02
CA PHE A 61 -19.46 5.46 -4.76
C PHE A 61 -19.90 6.31 -5.94
N ARG A 62 -19.98 7.63 -5.78
CA ARG A 62 -20.38 8.53 -6.85
C ARG A 62 -19.40 8.50 -8.02
N LYS A 63 -18.10 8.29 -7.77
CA LYS A 63 -17.11 8.11 -8.83
C LYS A 63 -17.33 6.79 -9.58
N HIS A 64 -17.55 5.70 -8.85
CA HIS A 64 -17.82 4.39 -9.44
C HIS A 64 -19.05 4.39 -10.37
N GLN A 65 -20.14 5.06 -9.98
CA GLN A 65 -21.35 5.15 -10.81
C GLN A 65 -21.12 5.89 -12.13
N ARG A 66 -20.27 6.93 -12.13
CA ARG A 66 -19.96 7.68 -13.36
C ARG A 66 -19.09 6.90 -14.34
N GLU A 67 -18.18 6.08 -13.83
CA GLU A 67 -17.30 5.25 -14.67
C GLU A 67 -18.09 4.11 -15.34
N ASP A 68 -19.07 3.50 -14.64
CA ASP A 68 -19.94 2.47 -15.24
C ASP A 68 -20.85 3.05 -16.36
N ASP A 69 -21.28 4.32 -16.27
CA ASP A 69 -22.16 4.97 -17.27
C ASP A 69 -21.42 5.42 -18.56
N ASP A 70 -20.10 5.66 -18.49
CA ASP A 70 -19.29 6.15 -19.61
C ASP A 70 -18.82 5.01 -20.57
N ASP A 71 -18.91 3.75 -20.15
CA ASP A 71 -18.51 2.56 -20.95
C ASP A 71 -19.62 2.07 -21.93
N ASP A 72 -20.81 2.67 -21.92
CA ASP A 72 -21.96 2.28 -22.76
C ASP A 72 -21.96 2.88 -24.19
N PHE A 73 -20.79 3.30 -24.72
CA PHE A 73 -20.65 3.78 -26.11
C PHE A 73 -20.09 2.69 -27.04
N TYR A 74 -20.89 1.68 -27.36
CA TYR A 74 -20.72 0.86 -28.56
C TYR A 74 -22.07 0.65 -29.26
N ASP A 75 -22.17 1.18 -30.49
CA ASP A 75 -23.17 0.81 -31.51
C ASP A 75 -22.93 -0.65 -31.92
N ASP A 76 -23.90 -1.56 -31.73
CA ASP A 76 -24.38 -2.46 -32.80
C ASP A 76 -25.69 -3.16 -32.41
N ASP A 77 -26.53 -3.38 -33.42
CA ASP A 77 -27.87 -3.96 -33.39
C ASP A 77 -27.85 -5.46 -33.02
N ASP A 78 -28.46 -5.84 -31.89
CA ASP A 78 -29.15 -7.14 -31.72
C ASP A 78 -29.99 -7.15 -30.42
N ASP A 79 -31.31 -7.19 -30.60
CA ASP A 79 -32.31 -6.76 -29.60
C ASP A 79 -32.92 -7.91 -28.74
N GLU A 80 -32.27 -9.07 -28.61
CA GLU A 80 -32.85 -10.21 -27.85
C GLU A 80 -32.12 -10.62 -26.55
N ASP A 81 -30.87 -10.19 -26.30
CA ASP A 81 -30.12 -10.63 -25.10
C ASP A 81 -29.95 -9.56 -23.99
N ARG A 82 -30.72 -8.46 -24.04
CA ARG A 82 -30.63 -7.32 -23.11
C ARG A 82 -31.13 -7.54 -21.67
N ARG A 83 -31.51 -8.76 -21.25
CA ARG A 83 -32.19 -8.97 -19.95
C ARG A 83 -31.35 -9.56 -18.82
N HIS A 84 -30.02 -9.55 -18.90
CA HIS A 84 -29.21 -10.13 -17.82
C HIS A 84 -27.90 -9.38 -17.44
N TYR A 85 -27.75 -8.10 -17.80
CA TYR A 85 -26.82 -7.25 -17.06
C TYR A 85 -27.53 -6.74 -15.81
N ALA A 86 -27.27 -7.41 -14.69
CA ALA A 86 -27.82 -7.04 -13.40
C ALA A 86 -27.42 -5.58 -13.09
N GLU A 87 -28.41 -4.69 -13.14
CA GLU A 87 -28.39 -3.37 -12.49
C GLU A 87 -27.71 -3.53 -11.13
N ARG A 88 -26.50 -2.96 -10.99
CA ARG A 88 -25.86 -2.82 -9.69
C ARG A 88 -26.81 -1.96 -8.88
N SER A 89 -27.47 -2.56 -7.90
CA SER A 89 -28.41 -1.88 -7.02
C SER A 89 -27.75 -0.62 -6.48
N PRO A 90 -28.38 0.57 -6.53
CA PRO A 90 -27.83 1.77 -5.92
C PRO A 90 -27.63 1.44 -4.45
N LYS A 91 -26.37 1.31 -4.01
CA LYS A 91 -26.09 0.97 -2.61
C LYS A 91 -26.62 2.11 -1.75
N GLU A 92 -27.72 1.82 -1.05
CA GLU A 92 -28.37 2.72 -0.09
C GLU A 92 -27.35 3.34 0.86
N ASP A 93 -27.64 4.55 1.37
CA ASP A 93 -26.78 5.27 2.31
C ASP A 93 -26.19 4.35 3.37
N LEU A 94 -24.92 4.05 3.21
CA LEU A 94 -24.21 3.07 4.03
C LEU A 94 -24.09 3.61 5.45
N THR A 95 -24.85 3.02 6.36
CA THR A 95 -24.72 3.29 7.79
C THR A 95 -23.45 2.60 8.28
N LEU A 96 -22.48 3.43 8.71
CA LEU A 96 -21.20 2.98 9.21
C LEU A 96 -21.21 3.00 10.74
N ASN A 97 -20.75 1.92 11.36
CA ASN A 97 -20.51 1.91 12.81
C ASN A 97 -19.27 2.76 13.17
N GLN A 98 -19.08 3.05 14.46
CA GLN A 98 -17.96 3.87 14.95
C GLN A 98 -16.56 3.35 14.53
N TYR A 99 -16.37 2.03 14.50
CA TYR A 99 -15.12 1.38 14.09
C TYR A 99 -14.96 1.31 12.57
N GLU A 100 -16.06 1.20 11.81
CA GLU A 100 -16.04 1.28 10.35
C GLU A 100 -15.71 2.69 9.89
N GLN A 101 -16.14 3.71 10.63
CA GLN A 101 -15.81 5.11 10.33
C GLN A 101 -14.31 5.42 10.48
N SER A 102 -13.61 4.78 11.43
CA SER A 102 -12.16 4.96 11.54
C SER A 102 -11.42 4.32 10.36
N ILE A 103 -11.87 3.14 9.92
CA ILE A 103 -11.29 2.41 8.79
C ILE A 103 -11.69 3.03 7.44
N ALA A 104 -12.85 3.68 7.35
CA ALA A 104 -13.33 4.34 6.15
C ALA A 104 -12.32 5.36 5.59
N MET A 105 -11.52 5.98 6.45
CA MET A 105 -10.46 6.92 6.04
C MET A 105 -9.27 6.22 5.35
N GLU A 106 -9.07 4.93 5.59
CA GLU A 106 -8.03 4.10 4.96
C GLU A 106 -8.47 3.52 3.61
N VAL A 107 -9.72 3.77 3.22
CA VAL A 107 -10.28 3.33 1.94
C VAL A 107 -9.86 4.32 0.85
N VAL A 108 -9.23 3.79 -0.19
CA VAL A 108 -8.83 4.52 -1.38
C VAL A 108 -9.66 4.02 -2.56
N SER A 109 -10.24 4.95 -3.32
CA SER A 109 -10.94 4.61 -4.56
C SER A 109 -9.95 4.19 -5.65
N PRO A 110 -10.33 3.29 -6.58
CA PRO A 110 -9.46 2.90 -7.70
C PRO A 110 -8.93 4.10 -8.50
N SER A 111 -9.79 5.10 -8.73
CA SER A 111 -9.49 6.33 -9.48
C SER A 111 -8.41 7.21 -8.81
N ASP A 112 -8.30 7.16 -7.48
CA ASP A 112 -7.36 7.99 -6.71
C ASP A 112 -5.96 7.37 -6.60
N ILE A 113 -5.80 6.11 -7.01
CA ILE A 113 -4.51 5.41 -6.97
C ILE A 113 -3.68 5.87 -8.17
N PRO A 114 -2.54 6.56 -8.03
CA PRO A 114 -1.82 7.16 -9.16
C PRO A 114 -0.93 6.18 -9.95
N VAL A 115 -0.98 4.88 -9.64
CA VAL A 115 -0.06 3.86 -10.16
C VAL A 115 -0.83 2.82 -10.97
N THR A 116 -0.33 2.49 -12.15
CA THR A 116 -0.86 1.45 -13.05
C THR A 116 0.18 0.34 -13.27
N PHE A 117 -0.18 -0.75 -13.96
CA PHE A 117 0.81 -1.78 -14.30
C PHE A 117 1.91 -1.26 -15.23
N ASN A 118 1.62 -0.26 -16.05
CA ASN A 118 2.60 0.37 -16.94
C ASN A 118 3.68 1.16 -16.19
N ASP A 119 3.46 1.48 -14.91
CA ASP A 119 4.45 2.14 -14.06
C ASP A 119 5.40 1.15 -13.35
N ILE A 120 5.23 -0.15 -13.57
CA ILE A 120 6.00 -1.23 -12.94
C ILE A 120 6.91 -1.87 -13.98
N GLY A 121 8.22 -1.87 -13.72
CA GLY A 121 9.21 -2.49 -14.60
C GLY A 121 9.56 -3.91 -14.16
N GLY A 122 9.55 -4.84 -15.10
CA GLY A 122 10.18 -6.15 -14.95
C GLY A 122 9.37 -7.23 -14.25
N LEU A 123 8.11 -6.98 -13.90
CA LEU A 123 7.26 -7.97 -13.22
C LEU A 123 6.18 -8.53 -14.15
N ASP A 124 6.42 -8.54 -15.46
CA ASP A 124 5.40 -8.87 -16.49
C ASP A 124 4.75 -10.24 -16.27
N GLU A 125 5.54 -11.28 -15.97
CA GLU A 125 5.02 -12.63 -15.68
C GLU A 125 4.12 -12.67 -14.43
N ILE A 126 4.53 -11.95 -13.38
CA ILE A 126 3.76 -11.86 -12.12
C ILE A 126 2.50 -11.02 -12.32
N ILE A 127 2.58 -9.95 -13.11
CA ILE A 127 1.43 -9.11 -13.46
C ILE A 127 0.40 -9.92 -14.22
N GLU A 128 0.83 -10.74 -15.19
CA GLU A 128 -0.07 -11.57 -15.97
C GLU A 128 -0.74 -12.65 -15.10
N GLU A 129 0.01 -13.34 -14.24
CA GLU A 129 -0.60 -14.30 -13.32
C GLU A 129 -1.54 -13.61 -12.31
N LEU A 130 -1.24 -12.40 -11.85
CA LEU A 130 -2.14 -11.61 -11.00
C LEU A 130 -3.42 -11.19 -11.74
N ARG A 131 -3.33 -10.83 -13.02
CA ARG A 131 -4.50 -10.53 -13.85
C ARG A 131 -5.44 -11.73 -13.93
N GLU A 132 -4.89 -12.89 -14.29
CA GLU A 132 -5.65 -14.12 -14.45
C GLU A 132 -6.25 -14.62 -13.13
N SER A 133 -5.46 -14.56 -12.05
CA SER A 133 -5.84 -15.15 -10.76
C SER A 133 -6.66 -14.23 -9.86
N VAL A 134 -6.52 -12.91 -9.97
CA VAL A 134 -7.17 -11.95 -9.07
C VAL A 134 -8.12 -11.03 -9.83
N ILE A 135 -7.66 -10.41 -10.92
CA ILE A 135 -8.46 -9.39 -11.62
C ILE A 135 -9.68 -10.04 -12.27
N TYR A 136 -9.49 -11.06 -13.10
CA TYR A 136 -10.61 -11.66 -13.85
C TYR A 136 -11.72 -12.22 -12.94
N PRO A 137 -11.42 -12.94 -11.83
CA PRO A 137 -12.46 -13.37 -10.90
C PRO A 137 -13.17 -12.22 -10.17
N LEU A 138 -12.51 -11.07 -9.96
CA LEU A 138 -13.10 -9.91 -9.30
C LEU A 138 -13.97 -9.07 -10.26
N THR A 139 -13.51 -8.85 -11.50
CA THR A 139 -14.15 -7.97 -12.48
C THR A 139 -15.20 -8.70 -13.31
N MET A 140 -14.97 -9.97 -13.65
CA MET A 140 -15.83 -10.76 -14.54
C MET A 140 -16.48 -11.95 -13.81
N PRO A 141 -17.23 -11.73 -12.71
CA PRO A 141 -17.77 -12.84 -11.92
C PRO A 141 -18.69 -13.76 -12.73
N HIS A 142 -19.36 -13.27 -13.78
CA HIS A 142 -20.27 -14.05 -14.63
C HIS A 142 -19.58 -15.21 -15.37
N LEU A 143 -18.32 -15.04 -15.78
CA LEU A 143 -17.53 -16.11 -16.41
C LEU A 143 -17.11 -17.18 -15.40
N TYR A 144 -16.94 -16.80 -14.13
CA TYR A 144 -16.41 -17.68 -13.10
C TYR A 144 -17.53 -18.34 -12.27
N SER A 145 -18.67 -17.67 -12.09
CA SER A 145 -19.80 -18.12 -11.26
C SER A 145 -20.60 -19.26 -11.89
N ASN A 146 -20.70 -19.28 -13.22
CA ASN A 146 -21.59 -20.20 -13.92
C ASN A 146 -20.95 -21.58 -14.16
N HIS A 147 -19.61 -21.68 -14.07
CA HIS A 147 -18.88 -22.89 -14.43
C HIS A 147 -18.48 -23.76 -13.23
N SER A 148 -18.08 -23.17 -12.09
CA SER A 148 -17.76 -23.93 -10.87
C SER A 148 -17.52 -23.04 -9.66
N SER A 149 -17.91 -23.49 -8.46
CA SER A 149 -17.52 -22.85 -7.19
C SER A 149 -16.01 -22.86 -6.95
N LEU A 150 -15.26 -23.69 -7.69
CA LEU A 150 -13.80 -23.76 -7.66
C LEU A 150 -13.13 -22.60 -8.40
N LEU A 151 -13.87 -21.85 -9.22
CA LEU A 151 -13.38 -20.72 -10.02
C LEU A 151 -13.50 -19.39 -9.26
N THR A 152 -13.60 -19.43 -7.94
CA THR A 152 -13.68 -18.24 -7.09
C THR A 152 -12.35 -17.49 -7.04
N ALA A 153 -12.45 -16.16 -6.87
CA ALA A 153 -11.28 -15.34 -6.54
C ALA A 153 -10.55 -15.94 -5.32
N PRO A 154 -9.21 -16.00 -5.34
CA PRO A 154 -8.47 -16.52 -4.21
C PRO A 154 -8.73 -15.64 -2.99
N SER A 155 -9.12 -16.28 -1.87
CA SER A 155 -9.37 -15.59 -0.61
C SER A 155 -8.15 -14.85 -0.06
N GLY A 156 -6.95 -15.23 -0.54
CA GLY A 156 -5.68 -14.68 -0.08
C GLY A 156 -4.59 -14.73 -1.14
N VAL A 157 -3.86 -13.63 -1.27
CA VAL A 157 -2.68 -13.50 -2.10
C VAL A 157 -1.54 -12.96 -1.25
N LEU A 158 -0.34 -13.55 -1.38
CA LEU A 158 0.86 -13.12 -0.67
C LEU A 158 1.94 -12.68 -1.66
N LEU A 159 2.39 -11.44 -1.53
CA LEU A 159 3.56 -10.89 -2.20
C LEU A 159 4.75 -10.96 -1.23
N TYR A 160 5.82 -11.67 -1.59
CA TYR A 160 6.97 -11.80 -0.71
C TYR A 160 8.29 -11.64 -1.44
N GLY A 161 9.30 -11.13 -0.75
CA GLY A 161 10.65 -10.96 -1.31
C GLY A 161 11.39 -9.78 -0.70
N PRO A 162 12.63 -9.50 -1.12
CA PRO A 162 13.44 -8.40 -0.60
C PRO A 162 12.72 -7.05 -0.57
N PRO A 163 13.06 -6.17 0.38
CA PRO A 163 12.53 -4.82 0.42
C PRO A 163 12.89 -4.05 -0.85
N GLY A 164 12.10 -3.04 -1.20
CA GLY A 164 12.45 -2.15 -2.32
C GLY A 164 12.15 -2.69 -3.72
N CYS A 165 11.55 -3.88 -3.86
CA CYS A 165 11.24 -4.50 -5.16
C CYS A 165 9.80 -4.28 -5.65
N GLY A 166 9.09 -3.29 -5.11
CA GLY A 166 7.80 -2.85 -5.67
C GLY A 166 6.55 -3.60 -5.21
N LYS A 167 6.60 -4.42 -4.15
CA LYS A 167 5.42 -5.15 -3.60
C LYS A 167 4.21 -4.25 -3.36
N THR A 168 4.39 -3.15 -2.61
CA THR A 168 3.34 -2.16 -2.32
C THR A 168 2.88 -1.41 -3.58
N MET A 169 3.76 -1.23 -4.56
CA MET A 169 3.43 -0.60 -5.84
C MET A 169 2.55 -1.53 -6.69
N LEU A 170 2.90 -2.82 -6.74
CA LEU A 170 2.14 -3.87 -7.42
C LEU A 170 0.74 -4.03 -6.82
N ALA A 171 0.63 -4.01 -5.49
CA ALA A 171 -0.66 -4.04 -4.80
C ALA A 171 -1.58 -2.87 -5.18
N LYS A 172 -1.03 -1.66 -5.27
CA LYS A 172 -1.77 -0.46 -5.67
C LYS A 172 -2.20 -0.54 -7.14
N ALA A 173 -1.29 -0.93 -8.04
CA ALA A 173 -1.61 -1.12 -9.45
C ALA A 173 -2.71 -2.18 -9.63
N LEU A 174 -2.63 -3.30 -8.93
CA LEU A 174 -3.64 -4.35 -8.96
C LEU A 174 -5.03 -3.85 -8.57
N ALA A 175 -5.13 -3.00 -7.55
CA ALA A 175 -6.40 -2.43 -7.11
C ALA A 175 -6.98 -1.43 -8.12
N ARG A 176 -6.14 -0.62 -8.75
CA ARG A 176 -6.55 0.29 -9.82
C ARG A 176 -7.08 -0.47 -11.03
N GLU A 177 -6.35 -1.47 -11.48
CA GLU A 177 -6.64 -2.25 -12.70
C GLU A 177 -7.84 -3.20 -12.50
N SER A 178 -8.10 -3.62 -11.26
CA SER A 178 -9.29 -4.41 -10.93
C SER A 178 -10.54 -3.57 -10.68
N GLY A 179 -10.44 -2.24 -10.63
CA GLY A 179 -11.56 -1.38 -10.24
C GLY A 179 -12.09 -1.71 -8.83
N ALA A 180 -11.26 -2.32 -7.97
CA ALA A 180 -11.67 -2.73 -6.63
C ALA A 180 -11.30 -1.67 -5.60
N CYS A 181 -12.20 -1.40 -4.64
CA CYS A 181 -11.90 -0.52 -3.52
C CYS A 181 -10.65 -1.04 -2.78
N PHE A 182 -9.69 -0.16 -2.50
CA PHE A 182 -8.44 -0.53 -1.84
C PHE A 182 -8.48 -0.11 -0.38
N ILE A 183 -8.46 -1.06 0.55
CA ILE A 183 -8.33 -0.79 1.99
C ILE A 183 -6.89 -1.02 2.39
N ASN A 184 -6.17 0.06 2.69
CA ASN A 184 -4.79 -0.03 3.14
C ASN A 184 -4.74 -0.22 4.66
N LEU A 185 -4.65 -1.46 5.13
CA LEU A 185 -4.71 -1.77 6.55
C LEU A 185 -3.34 -1.61 7.21
N HIS A 186 -3.17 -0.52 7.94
CA HIS A 186 -1.99 -0.28 8.76
C HIS A 186 -2.06 -0.99 10.12
N ILE A 187 -0.92 -1.49 10.59
CA ILE A 187 -0.78 -2.15 11.91
C ILE A 187 -1.18 -1.22 13.06
N SER A 188 -0.85 0.06 12.93
CA SER A 188 -1.23 1.09 13.89
C SER A 188 -2.74 1.22 14.06
N THR A 189 -3.50 0.93 13.01
CA THR A 189 -4.96 0.99 13.01
C THR A 189 -5.56 -0.17 13.80
N LEU A 190 -4.86 -1.30 13.89
CA LEU A 190 -5.33 -2.48 14.66
C LEU A 190 -4.86 -2.47 16.13
N THR A 191 -3.76 -1.79 16.44
CA THR A 191 -3.09 -1.84 17.76
C THR A 191 -3.42 -0.64 18.66
N GLU A 192 -4.70 -0.28 18.80
CA GLU A 192 -5.12 0.77 19.73
C GLU A 192 -4.75 0.45 21.20
N LYS A 193 -4.52 1.51 21.99
CA LYS A 193 -4.08 1.44 23.41
C LYS A 193 -5.10 0.78 24.35
N TRP A 194 -6.32 0.51 23.90
CA TRP A 194 -7.41 0.02 24.72
C TRP A 194 -7.68 -1.47 24.49
N TYR A 195 -7.52 -2.26 25.55
CA TYR A 195 -7.71 -3.71 25.55
C TYR A 195 -9.15 -4.07 25.13
N GLY A 196 -9.31 -4.69 23.96
CA GLY A 196 -10.60 -5.20 23.43
C GLY A 196 -11.17 -4.48 22.20
N ASP A 197 -10.73 -3.25 21.90
CA ASP A 197 -11.21 -2.52 20.71
C ASP A 197 -10.58 -3.02 19.41
N SER A 198 -9.37 -3.58 19.47
CA SER A 198 -8.68 -4.20 18.33
C SER A 198 -9.51 -5.29 17.64
N ASN A 199 -10.23 -6.13 18.39
CA ASN A 199 -11.07 -7.19 17.81
C ASN A 199 -12.24 -6.60 17.02
N LYS A 200 -12.88 -5.55 17.57
CA LYS A 200 -13.99 -4.87 16.89
C LYS A 200 -13.51 -4.12 15.64
N LEU A 201 -12.30 -3.59 15.66
CA LEU A 201 -11.66 -2.99 14.49
C LEU A 201 -11.43 -4.04 13.40
N VAL A 202 -10.89 -5.22 13.74
CA VAL A 202 -10.78 -6.33 12.78
C VAL A 202 -12.15 -6.69 12.19
N ALA A 203 -13.17 -6.88 13.03
CA ALA A 203 -14.52 -7.17 12.57
C ALA A 203 -15.07 -6.06 11.65
N ALA A 204 -14.79 -4.80 11.98
CA ALA A 204 -15.17 -3.64 11.18
C ALA A 204 -14.46 -3.58 9.83
N VAL A 205 -13.18 -3.99 9.72
CA VAL A 205 -12.47 -4.08 8.42
C VAL A 205 -13.22 -5.00 7.48
N PHE A 206 -13.54 -6.23 7.94
CA PHE A 206 -14.24 -7.20 7.11
C PHE A 206 -15.70 -6.80 6.84
N SER A 207 -16.36 -6.15 7.80
CA SER A 207 -17.72 -5.61 7.61
C SER A 207 -17.75 -4.51 6.55
N LEU A 208 -16.80 -3.57 6.61
CA LEU A 208 -16.65 -2.52 5.62
C LEU A 208 -16.27 -3.10 4.25
N ALA A 209 -15.34 -4.05 4.19
CA ALA A 209 -14.97 -4.70 2.93
C ALA A 209 -16.18 -5.39 2.25
N ARG A 210 -17.08 -6.01 3.03
CA ARG A 210 -18.34 -6.59 2.53
C ARG A 210 -19.30 -5.55 1.97
N LYS A 211 -19.40 -4.37 2.61
CA LYS A 211 -20.21 -3.25 2.15
C LYS A 211 -19.67 -2.63 0.85
N LEU A 212 -18.34 -2.57 0.70
CA LEU A 212 -17.66 -1.88 -0.40
C LEU A 212 -17.34 -2.75 -1.62
N GLN A 213 -17.73 -4.03 -1.64
CA GLN A 213 -17.40 -4.98 -2.72
C GLN A 213 -17.64 -4.42 -4.15
N PRO A 214 -16.72 -4.65 -5.11
CA PRO A 214 -15.47 -5.43 -4.98
C PRO A 214 -14.36 -4.70 -4.20
N THR A 215 -13.62 -5.43 -3.35
CA THR A 215 -12.64 -4.83 -2.42
C THR A 215 -11.36 -5.67 -2.32
N ILE A 216 -10.21 -5.00 -2.30
CA ILE A 216 -8.92 -5.58 -1.93
C ILE A 216 -8.48 -4.99 -0.58
N VAL A 217 -8.26 -5.86 0.41
CA VAL A 217 -7.71 -5.47 1.71
C VAL A 217 -6.21 -5.74 1.68
N PHE A 218 -5.40 -4.68 1.69
CA PHE A 218 -3.96 -4.78 1.66
C PHE A 218 -3.36 -4.68 3.06
N ILE A 219 -2.47 -5.60 3.39
CA ILE A 219 -1.72 -5.62 4.65
C ILE A 219 -0.24 -5.61 4.32
N ASP A 220 0.40 -4.45 4.48
CA ASP A 220 1.86 -4.35 4.39
C ASP A 220 2.50 -4.88 5.68
N GLU A 221 3.69 -5.47 5.54
CA GLU A 221 4.40 -6.12 6.64
C GLU A 221 3.49 -7.09 7.43
N ILE A 222 2.79 -7.97 6.70
CA ILE A 222 1.80 -8.89 7.28
C ILE A 222 2.40 -9.80 8.36
N ASP A 223 3.70 -10.08 8.30
CA ASP A 223 4.46 -10.82 9.31
C ASP A 223 4.49 -10.12 10.68
N ALA A 224 4.35 -8.80 10.74
CA ALA A 224 4.30 -8.07 12.01
C ALA A 224 2.94 -8.23 12.72
N VAL A 225 1.84 -8.45 12.00
CA VAL A 225 0.49 -8.68 12.58
C VAL A 225 0.18 -10.17 12.71
N LEU A 226 0.56 -10.97 11.73
CA LEU A 226 0.17 -12.36 11.54
C LEU A 226 1.38 -13.31 11.53
N GLY A 227 2.48 -12.88 12.15
CA GLY A 227 3.68 -13.69 12.31
C GLY A 227 3.52 -14.84 13.29
N GLN A 228 4.48 -15.76 13.29
CA GLN A 228 4.55 -16.88 14.22
C GLN A 228 4.45 -16.40 15.68
N ARG A 229 3.72 -17.16 16.51
CA ARG A 229 3.64 -16.89 17.94
C ARG A 229 5.01 -17.05 18.59
N ARG A 230 5.58 -15.94 19.06
CA ARG A 230 6.84 -15.96 19.82
C ARG A 230 6.55 -16.11 21.31
N SER A 231 7.38 -16.89 22.02
CA SER A 231 7.31 -16.98 23.48
C SER A 231 7.52 -15.59 24.09
N GLY A 232 6.48 -15.02 24.71
CA GLY A 232 6.47 -13.65 25.24
C GLY A 232 5.61 -12.65 24.44
N GLU A 233 4.93 -13.10 23.38
CA GLU A 233 3.94 -12.26 22.69
C GLU A 233 2.76 -11.91 23.61
N HIS A 234 2.32 -10.65 23.54
CA HIS A 234 1.21 -10.16 24.35
C HIS A 234 -0.10 -10.87 23.96
N GLU A 235 -0.88 -11.31 24.96
CA GLU A 235 -2.15 -12.05 24.74
C GLU A 235 -3.11 -11.31 23.80
N ALA A 236 -3.11 -9.96 23.86
CA ALA A 236 -3.91 -9.11 22.98
C ALA A 236 -3.59 -9.33 21.49
N SER A 237 -2.31 -9.47 21.12
CA SER A 237 -1.90 -9.76 19.73
C SER A 237 -2.43 -11.13 19.29
N GLY A 238 -2.37 -12.12 20.17
CA GLY A 238 -2.91 -13.46 19.93
C GLY A 238 -4.42 -13.46 19.67
N MET A 239 -5.18 -12.64 20.40
CA MET A 239 -6.63 -12.49 20.20
C MET A 239 -6.95 -11.82 18.85
N VAL A 240 -6.23 -10.75 18.49
CA VAL A 240 -6.40 -10.07 17.20
C VAL A 240 -6.13 -11.01 16.03
N LYS A 241 -5.05 -11.81 16.11
CA LYS A 241 -4.74 -12.86 15.12
C LYS A 241 -5.89 -13.86 14.98
N ALA A 242 -6.43 -14.33 16.11
CA ALA A 242 -7.55 -15.28 16.11
C ALA A 242 -8.81 -14.70 15.47
N GLU A 243 -9.18 -13.47 15.86
CA GLU A 243 -10.34 -12.76 15.30
C GLU A 243 -10.20 -12.54 13.80
N PHE A 244 -9.00 -12.15 13.34
CA PHE A 244 -8.71 -11.96 11.93
C PHE A 244 -8.88 -13.25 11.14
N MET A 245 -8.38 -14.37 11.65
CA MET A 245 -8.54 -15.69 11.02
C MET A 245 -10.02 -16.11 10.96
N THR A 246 -10.79 -15.91 12.04
CA THR A 246 -12.21 -16.24 12.07
C THR A 246 -13.01 -15.46 11.03
N HIS A 247 -12.75 -14.16 10.87
CA HIS A 247 -13.42 -13.37 9.84
C HIS A 247 -12.98 -13.72 8.43
N TRP A 248 -11.70 -14.06 8.23
CA TRP A 248 -11.20 -14.50 6.93
C TRP A 248 -11.85 -15.82 6.49
N ASP A 249 -11.94 -16.80 7.38
CA ASP A 249 -12.67 -18.06 7.11
C ASP A 249 -14.16 -17.79 6.85
N GLY A 250 -14.71 -16.78 7.53
CA GLY A 250 -16.04 -16.24 7.24
C GLY A 250 -16.19 -15.81 5.79
N LEU A 251 -15.18 -15.17 5.18
CA LEU A 251 -15.23 -14.79 3.76
C LEU A 251 -15.30 -16.01 2.82
N ALA A 252 -14.56 -17.07 3.14
CA ALA A 252 -14.53 -18.29 2.35
C ALA A 252 -15.81 -19.13 2.48
N SER A 253 -16.52 -19.02 3.60
CA SER A 253 -17.69 -19.84 3.94
C SER A 253 -19.04 -19.17 3.71
N SER A 254 -19.09 -17.84 3.61
CA SER A 254 -20.34 -17.09 3.47
C SER A 254 -20.84 -17.04 2.02
N THR A 255 -21.28 -18.21 1.54
CA THR A 255 -22.06 -18.43 0.31
C THR A 255 -23.57 -18.33 0.57
N ALA A 256 -23.99 -17.85 1.75
CA ALA A 256 -25.35 -17.94 2.27
C ALA A 256 -26.43 -17.12 1.51
N GLY A 257 -26.05 -16.42 0.43
CA GLY A 257 -26.98 -15.69 -0.46
C GLY A 257 -26.82 -16.04 -1.94
N GLY A 258 -26.10 -17.10 -2.31
CA GLY A 258 -25.89 -17.49 -3.71
C GLY A 258 -24.92 -16.62 -4.51
N GLY A 259 -24.39 -15.52 -3.93
CA GLY A 259 -23.35 -14.69 -4.53
C GLY A 259 -21.95 -15.03 -4.03
N MET A 260 -20.97 -15.06 -4.92
CA MET A 260 -19.54 -15.18 -4.56
C MET A 260 -19.06 -13.86 -3.93
N GLN A 261 -18.40 -13.92 -2.77
CA GLN A 261 -17.81 -12.73 -2.17
C GLN A 261 -16.62 -12.25 -3.01
N ARG A 262 -16.64 -10.96 -3.37
CA ARG A 262 -15.59 -10.31 -4.17
C ARG A 262 -14.64 -9.53 -3.28
N ILE A 263 -14.02 -10.24 -2.34
CA ILE A 263 -13.06 -9.69 -1.38
C ILE A 263 -11.77 -10.50 -1.46
N CYS A 264 -10.65 -9.84 -1.70
CA CYS A 264 -9.33 -10.45 -1.71
C CYS A 264 -8.47 -9.86 -0.60
N ILE A 265 -7.84 -10.71 0.22
CA ILE A 265 -6.83 -10.29 1.19
C ILE A 265 -5.46 -10.36 0.52
N LEU A 266 -4.81 -9.22 0.36
CA LEU A 266 -3.48 -9.10 -0.24
C LEU A 266 -2.45 -8.76 0.82
N GLY A 267 -1.56 -9.69 1.16
CA GLY A 267 -0.45 -9.44 2.07
C GLY A 267 0.84 -9.12 1.34
N ALA A 268 1.65 -8.23 1.89
CA ALA A 268 3.05 -8.07 1.52
C ALA A 268 3.97 -8.37 2.71
N THR A 269 5.08 -9.07 2.46
CA THR A 269 6.11 -9.32 3.47
C THR A 269 7.51 -9.30 2.87
N ASN A 270 8.50 -9.00 3.71
CA ASN A 270 9.91 -9.22 3.39
C ASN A 270 10.43 -10.58 3.86
N ARG A 271 9.67 -11.28 4.72
CA ARG A 271 10.11 -12.48 5.44
C ARG A 271 8.98 -13.50 5.50
N ILE A 272 8.83 -14.27 4.43
CA ILE A 272 7.79 -15.32 4.35
C ILE A 272 7.91 -16.35 5.48
N GLN A 273 9.13 -16.63 5.96
CA GLN A 273 9.41 -17.56 7.05
C GLN A 273 8.88 -17.08 8.42
N ASP A 274 8.67 -15.77 8.59
CA ASP A 274 8.19 -15.21 9.85
C ASP A 274 6.66 -15.32 9.97
N ILE A 275 5.95 -15.70 8.90
CA ILE A 275 4.49 -15.84 8.86
C ILE A 275 4.06 -17.20 9.46
N ASP A 276 2.95 -17.20 10.20
CA ASP A 276 2.33 -18.42 10.71
C ASP A 276 1.82 -19.34 9.57
N GLU A 277 2.04 -20.65 9.69
CA GLU A 277 1.54 -21.64 8.71
C GLU A 277 0.02 -21.56 8.50
N ALA A 278 -0.75 -21.25 9.54
CA ALA A 278 -2.20 -21.11 9.44
C ALA A 278 -2.60 -20.01 8.45
N ILE A 279 -1.81 -18.94 8.36
CA ILE A 279 -2.02 -17.81 7.47
C ILE A 279 -1.52 -18.15 6.06
N LEU A 280 -0.37 -18.82 5.95
CA LEU A 280 0.14 -19.32 4.67
C LEU A 280 -0.82 -20.30 3.99
N ARG A 281 -1.61 -21.06 4.75
CA ARG A 281 -2.66 -21.94 4.20
C ARG A 281 -3.87 -21.17 3.64
N ARG A 282 -4.15 -19.97 4.17
CA ARG A 282 -5.23 -19.07 3.72
C ARG A 282 -4.83 -18.18 2.55
N MET A 283 -3.54 -18.19 2.19
CA MET A 283 -2.96 -17.51 1.03
C MET A 283 -2.49 -18.56 0.01
N PRO A 284 -3.41 -19.13 -0.79
CA PRO A 284 -3.05 -20.16 -1.77
C PRO A 284 -2.10 -19.62 -2.85
N LYS A 285 -2.30 -18.35 -3.27
CA LYS A 285 -1.45 -17.70 -4.28
C LYS A 285 -0.32 -16.94 -3.60
N LYS A 286 0.92 -17.32 -3.91
CA LYS A 286 2.15 -16.76 -3.32
C LYS A 286 3.08 -16.37 -4.45
N PHE A 287 3.42 -15.09 -4.53
CA PHE A 287 4.23 -14.51 -5.59
C PHE A 287 5.60 -14.08 -5.05
N PRO A 288 6.69 -14.77 -5.43
CA PRO A 288 8.05 -14.34 -5.11
C PRO A 288 8.45 -13.16 -5.98
N ILE A 289 8.74 -12.02 -5.37
CA ILE A 289 9.26 -10.83 -6.03
C ILE A 289 10.75 -10.72 -5.68
N SER A 290 11.59 -11.23 -6.59
CA SER A 290 13.04 -11.25 -6.45
C SER A 290 13.68 -9.91 -6.84
N LEU A 291 15.00 -9.80 -6.65
CA LEU A 291 15.78 -8.67 -7.17
C LEU A 291 15.74 -8.67 -8.70
N PRO A 292 15.71 -7.48 -9.33
CA PRO A 292 15.59 -7.37 -10.77
C PRO A 292 16.84 -7.88 -11.51
N ASN A 293 16.63 -8.69 -12.54
CA ASN A 293 17.62 -9.12 -13.52
C ASN A 293 18.05 -7.95 -14.44
N ALA A 294 19.00 -8.17 -15.35
CA ALA A 294 19.52 -7.10 -16.21
C ALA A 294 18.44 -6.44 -17.10
N ALA A 295 17.55 -7.24 -17.70
CA ALA A 295 16.46 -6.73 -18.53
C ALA A 295 15.43 -5.94 -17.70
N GLN A 296 15.06 -6.46 -16.53
CA GLN A 296 14.16 -5.82 -15.58
C GLN A 296 14.75 -4.49 -15.07
N ARG A 297 16.05 -4.45 -14.74
CA ARG A 297 16.74 -3.21 -14.35
C ARG A 297 16.71 -2.18 -15.46
N ARG A 298 16.90 -2.59 -16.72
CA ARG A 298 16.79 -1.69 -17.89
C ARG A 298 15.41 -1.02 -17.93
N GLN A 299 14.34 -1.81 -17.84
CA GLN A 299 12.97 -1.29 -17.82
C GLN A 299 12.72 -0.36 -16.64
N ILE A 300 13.23 -0.68 -15.44
CA ILE A 300 13.13 0.19 -14.25
C ILE A 300 13.81 1.53 -14.50
N TYR A 301 15.01 1.55 -15.10
CA TYR A 301 15.69 2.79 -15.47
C TYR A 301 14.90 3.59 -16.51
N GLU A 302 14.39 2.95 -17.56
CA GLU A 302 13.59 3.61 -18.61
C GLU A 302 12.33 4.26 -18.02
N LEU A 303 11.61 3.56 -17.15
CA LEU A 303 10.44 4.10 -16.45
C LEU A 303 10.80 5.23 -15.49
N THR A 304 11.89 5.09 -14.73
CA THR A 304 12.30 6.08 -13.74
C THR A 304 12.81 7.37 -14.40
N LEU A 305 13.48 7.25 -15.54
CA LEU A 305 14.08 8.36 -16.27
C LEU A 305 13.17 8.96 -17.35
N ARG A 306 11.94 8.46 -17.53
CA ARG A 306 10.99 8.92 -18.56
C ARG A 306 10.78 10.44 -18.59
N ASP A 307 10.75 11.05 -17.41
CA ASP A 307 10.50 12.50 -17.22
C ASP A 307 11.80 13.30 -17.06
N THR A 308 12.97 12.66 -17.21
CA THR A 308 14.28 13.28 -16.98
C THR A 308 14.92 13.69 -18.31
N LYS A 309 15.48 14.91 -18.35
CA LYS A 309 16.25 15.39 -19.50
C LYS A 309 17.59 14.64 -19.60
N ILE A 310 17.75 13.81 -20.62
CA ILE A 310 18.97 13.04 -20.89
C ILE A 310 19.88 13.80 -21.86
N ASP A 311 21.21 13.71 -21.66
CA ASP A 311 22.19 14.25 -22.61
C ASP A 311 22.50 13.23 -23.72
N HIS A 312 21.96 13.46 -24.91
CA HIS A 312 22.14 12.59 -26.07
C HIS A 312 23.42 12.89 -26.89
N ARG A 313 24.27 13.81 -26.42
CA ARG A 313 25.51 14.15 -27.15
C ARG A 313 26.51 12.99 -27.10
N LYS A 314 27.37 12.91 -28.11
CA LYS A 314 28.57 12.07 -28.07
C LYS A 314 29.74 12.85 -27.48
N LEU A 315 30.54 12.21 -26.65
CA LEU A 315 31.80 12.76 -26.14
C LEU A 315 32.88 12.73 -27.23
N GLN A 316 34.01 13.40 -26.98
CA GLN A 316 35.15 13.45 -27.91
C GLN A 316 35.74 12.07 -28.23
N ASN A 317 35.55 11.09 -27.35
CA ASN A 317 35.96 9.70 -27.52
C ASN A 317 34.93 8.85 -28.32
N GLY A 318 33.88 9.46 -28.87
CA GLY A 318 32.84 8.78 -29.66
C GLY A 318 31.76 8.08 -28.86
N LEU A 319 31.91 7.94 -27.53
CA LEU A 319 30.93 7.33 -26.64
C LEU A 319 29.75 8.27 -26.36
N PRO A 320 28.53 7.73 -26.11
CA PRO A 320 27.40 8.55 -25.72
C PRO A 320 27.61 9.15 -24.32
N ALA A 321 27.13 10.37 -24.09
CA ALA A 321 27.20 11.02 -22.77
C ALA A 321 26.32 10.34 -21.73
N PHE A 322 25.28 9.66 -22.18
CA PHE A 322 24.42 8.80 -21.37
C PHE A 322 24.35 7.41 -22.00
N ASP A 323 24.73 6.40 -21.23
CA ASP A 323 24.80 5.00 -21.62
C ASP A 323 24.06 4.17 -20.58
N LEU A 324 22.89 3.69 -20.98
CA LEU A 324 22.02 2.88 -20.13
C LEU A 324 22.58 1.48 -19.90
N ASP A 325 23.29 0.90 -20.87
CA ASP A 325 23.81 -0.47 -20.78
C ASP A 325 24.90 -0.57 -19.70
N VAL A 326 25.74 0.48 -19.59
CA VAL A 326 26.71 0.61 -18.50
C VAL A 326 26.00 0.65 -17.14
N LEU A 327 24.93 1.45 -17.00
CA LEU A 327 24.17 1.56 -15.75
C LEU A 327 23.52 0.24 -15.35
N VAL A 328 22.97 -0.51 -16.30
CA VAL A 328 22.37 -1.83 -16.06
C VAL A 328 23.41 -2.85 -15.56
N ARG A 329 24.64 -2.80 -16.10
CA ARG A 329 25.73 -3.68 -15.69
C ARG A 329 26.24 -3.37 -14.29
N VAL A 330 26.47 -2.09 -13.96
CA VAL A 330 27.00 -1.71 -12.65
C VAL A 330 25.97 -1.82 -11.51
N SER A 331 24.69 -1.84 -11.84
CA SER A 331 23.58 -1.94 -10.87
C SER A 331 23.21 -3.38 -10.51
N ALA A 332 24.11 -4.34 -10.77
CA ALA A 332 23.90 -5.72 -10.36
C ALA A 332 23.66 -5.81 -8.83
N GLY A 333 22.58 -6.50 -8.43
CA GLY A 333 22.20 -6.66 -7.02
C GLY A 333 21.42 -5.47 -6.42
N MET A 334 21.22 -4.37 -7.15
CA MET A 334 20.39 -3.25 -6.68
C MET A 334 18.89 -3.59 -6.75
N SER A 335 18.14 -3.15 -5.75
CA SER A 335 16.67 -3.19 -5.76
C SER A 335 16.08 -2.05 -6.61
N GLY A 336 14.78 -2.11 -6.90
CA GLY A 336 14.09 -1.03 -7.61
C GLY A 336 14.16 0.31 -6.86
N SER A 337 14.11 0.30 -5.53
CA SER A 337 14.29 1.51 -4.72
C SER A 337 15.73 2.05 -4.80
N ASP A 338 16.74 1.18 -4.83
CA ASP A 338 18.14 1.61 -4.94
C ASP A 338 18.41 2.28 -6.29
N ILE A 339 17.87 1.69 -7.37
CA ILE A 339 17.96 2.26 -8.72
C ILE A 339 17.26 3.63 -8.77
N LYS A 340 16.08 3.74 -8.16
CA LYS A 340 15.35 5.01 -8.09
C LYS A 340 16.11 6.07 -7.31
N GLU A 341 16.76 5.70 -6.21
CA GLU A 341 17.59 6.62 -5.42
C GLU A 341 18.84 7.04 -6.20
N ALA A 342 19.50 6.10 -6.89
CA ALA A 342 20.65 6.41 -7.75
C ALA A 342 20.26 7.41 -8.86
N CYS A 343 19.10 7.22 -9.50
CA CYS A 343 18.57 8.16 -10.49
C CYS A 343 18.28 9.54 -9.87
N ARG A 344 17.70 9.59 -8.66
CA ARG A 344 17.42 10.83 -7.94
C ARG A 344 18.70 11.60 -7.62
N ASP A 345 19.71 10.91 -7.11
CA ASP A 345 21.00 11.49 -6.78
C ASP A 345 21.74 12.00 -8.02
N ALA A 346 21.73 11.23 -9.10
CA ALA A 346 22.33 11.62 -10.38
C ALA A 346 21.60 12.85 -10.98
N ALA A 347 20.26 12.89 -10.94
CA ALA A 347 19.46 14.02 -11.41
C ALA A 347 19.73 15.33 -10.66
N MET A 348 20.20 15.26 -9.41
CA MET A 348 20.61 16.42 -8.62
C MET A 348 21.96 17.00 -9.06
N VAL A 349 22.83 16.23 -9.71
CA VAL A 349 24.19 16.66 -10.08
C VAL A 349 24.19 17.85 -11.06
N PRO A 350 23.44 17.83 -12.19
CA PRO A 350 23.34 18.97 -13.09
C PRO A 350 22.86 20.25 -12.39
N ILE A 351 21.89 20.12 -11.49
CA ILE A 351 21.33 21.24 -10.72
C ILE A 351 22.37 21.80 -9.74
N ARG A 352 23.06 20.93 -9.00
CA ARG A 352 24.14 21.33 -8.07
C ARG A 352 25.26 22.09 -8.80
N LEU A 353 25.66 21.62 -9.98
CA LEU A 353 26.67 22.29 -10.82
C LEU A 353 26.16 23.66 -11.29
N TYR A 354 24.94 23.74 -11.79
CA TYR A 354 24.33 25.00 -12.22
C TYR A 354 24.30 26.02 -11.08
N ILE A 355 23.83 25.63 -9.89
CA ILE A 355 23.80 26.50 -8.70
C ILE A 355 25.21 26.98 -8.34
N LYS A 356 26.21 26.10 -8.38
CA LYS A 356 27.60 26.45 -8.10
C LYS A 356 28.13 27.49 -9.08
N HIS A 357 27.87 27.32 -10.38
CA HIS A 357 28.25 28.29 -11.42
C HIS A 357 27.49 29.61 -11.28
N ALA A 358 26.19 29.59 -10.97
CA ALA A 358 25.39 30.79 -10.76
C ALA A 358 25.88 31.60 -9.56
N ARG A 359 26.21 30.94 -8.44
CA ARG A 359 26.81 31.57 -7.26
C ARG A 359 28.18 32.18 -7.56
N ALA A 360 29.05 31.45 -8.27
CA ALA A 360 30.37 31.96 -8.66
C ALA A 360 30.27 33.21 -9.55
N ASN A 361 29.23 33.28 -10.40
CA ASN A 361 28.97 34.40 -11.29
C ASN A 361 28.14 35.54 -10.65
N GLY A 362 27.90 35.49 -9.33
CA GLY A 362 27.18 36.55 -8.59
C GLY A 362 25.71 36.73 -8.97
N LYS A 363 25.09 35.76 -9.66
CA LYS A 363 23.68 35.87 -10.10
C LYS A 363 22.74 35.56 -8.93
N SER A 364 21.74 36.42 -8.70
CA SER A 364 20.71 36.19 -7.69
C SER A 364 19.85 34.97 -8.04
N MET A 365 19.69 34.04 -7.09
CA MET A 365 18.96 32.77 -7.25
C MET A 365 17.43 32.91 -7.22
N MET A 366 16.88 34.12 -7.16
CA MET A 366 15.42 34.34 -6.99
C MET A 366 14.60 34.25 -8.29
N ARG A 367 15.20 33.85 -9.43
CA ARG A 367 14.47 33.74 -10.71
C ARG A 367 14.18 32.27 -11.03
N ARG A 368 12.97 31.99 -11.56
CA ARG A 368 12.62 30.68 -12.14
C ARG A 368 13.74 30.26 -13.10
N ILE A 369 14.32 29.08 -12.87
CA ILE A 369 15.37 28.51 -13.71
C ILE A 369 14.70 28.05 -15.00
N HIS A 370 15.20 28.51 -16.15
CA HIS A 370 14.76 27.96 -17.43
C HIS A 370 15.23 26.50 -17.54
N PRO A 371 14.37 25.55 -17.93
CA PRO A 371 14.73 24.13 -18.09
C PRO A 371 15.95 23.90 -19.00
N ASP A 372 16.15 24.78 -19.98
CA ASP A 372 17.27 24.68 -20.91
C ASP A 372 18.61 25.13 -20.34
N ALA A 373 18.60 25.86 -19.21
CA ALA A 373 19.81 26.33 -18.56
C ALA A 373 20.57 25.20 -17.83
N VAL A 374 19.89 24.09 -17.55
CA VAL A 374 20.48 22.91 -16.90
C VAL A 374 20.80 21.87 -17.98
N ARG A 375 22.02 21.32 -17.92
CA ARG A 375 22.45 20.24 -18.82
C ARG A 375 21.64 18.97 -18.55
N GLY A 376 21.55 18.10 -19.56
CA GLY A 376 20.98 16.77 -19.38
C GLY A 376 21.82 15.88 -18.47
N LEU A 377 21.19 14.81 -18.00
CA LEU A 377 21.79 13.75 -17.21
C LEU A 377 22.81 12.97 -18.05
N GLN A 378 23.95 12.66 -17.45
CA GLN A 378 25.05 11.90 -18.05
C GLN A 378 25.38 10.66 -17.21
N THR A 379 26.01 9.65 -17.81
CA THR A 379 26.41 8.41 -17.09
C THR A 379 27.29 8.72 -15.89
N ASP A 380 28.22 9.66 -16.02
CA ASP A 380 29.15 10.06 -14.95
C ASP A 380 28.45 10.63 -13.70
N ASP A 381 27.22 11.14 -13.84
CA ASP A 381 26.45 11.68 -12.73
C ASP A 381 26.07 10.61 -11.70
N PHE A 382 26.01 9.35 -12.11
CA PHE A 382 25.72 8.21 -11.24
C PHE A 382 26.95 7.79 -10.39
N PHE A 383 28.15 8.25 -10.73
CA PHE A 383 29.42 7.77 -10.14
C PHE A 383 30.19 8.85 -9.35
N GLY A 384 29.53 9.96 -9.02
CA GLY A 384 30.16 11.22 -8.57
C GLY A 384 31.37 11.10 -7.62
N ARG A 385 32.53 11.62 -8.06
CA ARG A 385 33.80 12.01 -7.36
C ARG A 385 34.41 11.15 -6.25
N ARG A 386 33.74 10.15 -5.67
CA ARG A 386 34.33 9.16 -4.76
C ARG A 386 34.40 7.82 -5.48
N GLY A 387 35.48 7.62 -6.24
CA GLY A 387 35.97 6.28 -6.60
C GLY A 387 35.32 5.52 -7.77
N GLY A 388 34.19 5.96 -8.34
CA GLY A 388 33.50 5.19 -9.40
C GLY A 388 34.23 5.16 -10.76
N VAL A 389 34.99 6.20 -11.10
CA VAL A 389 35.73 6.30 -12.37
C VAL A 389 36.81 5.21 -12.49
N GLU A 390 37.30 4.70 -11.36
CA GLU A 390 38.34 3.66 -11.33
C GLU A 390 37.77 2.25 -11.59
N GLN A 391 36.48 2.04 -11.34
CA GLN A 391 35.78 0.80 -11.71
C GLN A 391 35.43 0.76 -13.21
N LEU A 392 35.06 1.89 -13.83
CA LEU A 392 34.77 1.95 -15.26
C LEU A 392 36.00 1.59 -16.13
N ARG A 393 37.21 1.93 -15.67
CA ARG A 393 38.47 1.54 -16.34
C ARG A 393 38.82 0.05 -16.23
N ARG A 394 38.17 -0.71 -15.33
CA ARG A 394 38.40 -2.16 -15.19
C ARG A 394 37.43 -3.01 -16.01
N ILE A 395 36.40 -2.38 -16.57
CA ILE A 395 35.33 -3.06 -17.28
C ILE A 395 35.49 -2.75 -18.77
N GLU A 396 36.60 -3.22 -19.35
CA GLU A 396 36.72 -3.30 -20.81
C GLU A 396 36.01 -4.57 -21.31
N PRO A 397 35.35 -4.54 -22.48
CA PRO A 397 34.79 -5.74 -23.09
C PRO A 397 35.95 -6.66 -23.50
N ALA A 398 35.93 -7.91 -23.03
CA ALA A 398 36.86 -8.92 -23.52
C ALA A 398 36.41 -9.29 -24.94
N ASP A 399 37.12 -8.79 -25.95
CA ASP A 399 37.01 -9.28 -27.31
C ASP A 399 37.53 -10.73 -27.35
N GLU A 400 36.72 -11.62 -27.89
CA GLU A 400 37.11 -12.98 -28.28
C GLU A 400 38.12 -12.90 -29.42
N ASP A 401 39.30 -13.51 -29.26
CA ASP A 401 40.02 -14.16 -30.36
C ASP A 401 41.11 -15.13 -29.86
N VAL A 402 41.41 -16.09 -30.72
CA VAL A 402 41.90 -17.44 -30.45
C VAL A 402 43.41 -17.61 -30.67
N ASP A 403 44.01 -18.47 -29.85
CA ASP A 403 45.18 -19.36 -30.03
C ASP A 403 46.66 -18.99 -29.72
N SER A 404 47.27 -20.01 -29.09
CA SER A 404 48.64 -20.54 -29.20
C SER A 404 49.78 -20.10 -28.22
N GLN A 405 50.04 -21.03 -27.28
CA GLN A 405 51.33 -21.65 -26.89
C GLN A 405 52.42 -20.92 -26.06
N HIS A 406 52.75 -21.60 -24.94
CA HIS A 406 54.03 -21.67 -24.19
C HIS A 406 54.51 -20.41 -23.42
N SER A 407 55.08 -20.44 -22.21
CA SER A 407 55.67 -21.50 -21.37
C SER A 407 55.90 -21.00 -19.94
N GLY A 408 55.71 -21.88 -18.95
CA GLY A 408 56.53 -22.05 -17.72
C GLY A 408 56.75 -20.89 -16.74
N SER A 409 56.28 -21.04 -15.49
CA SER A 409 57.13 -21.35 -14.33
C SER A 409 56.31 -21.48 -13.04
N THR A 410 56.74 -22.44 -12.22
CA THR A 410 56.32 -22.86 -10.88
C THR A 410 56.44 -21.79 -9.79
N GLU A 411 55.57 -21.85 -8.77
CA GLU A 411 55.85 -21.72 -7.31
C GLU A 411 54.50 -21.77 -6.56
N GLU A 412 54.19 -22.90 -5.91
CA GLU A 412 54.29 -23.18 -4.46
C GLU A 412 52.93 -23.00 -3.74
N VAL A 413 52.40 -24.13 -3.26
CA VAL A 413 51.13 -24.29 -2.57
C VAL A 413 51.45 -24.65 -1.12
N ASP A 414 51.13 -23.75 -0.19
CA ASP A 414 51.19 -24.06 1.24
C ASP A 414 49.87 -24.70 1.71
N HIS A 415 50.07 -25.73 2.51
CA HIS A 415 49.09 -26.67 3.07
C HIS A 415 48.63 -26.24 4.47
N PHE A 416 47.71 -27.02 5.05
CA PHE A 416 47.07 -26.99 6.38
C PHE A 416 45.68 -26.34 6.42
N ASP A 417 44.64 -26.94 6.99
CA ASP A 417 44.27 -28.33 7.35
C ASP A 417 42.83 -28.22 7.89
N ASP A 418 41.95 -29.16 7.57
CA ASP A 418 40.55 -29.22 8.03
C ASP A 418 40.35 -30.53 8.83
N PRO A 419 39.79 -30.53 10.06
CA PRO A 419 39.63 -31.76 10.82
C PRO A 419 38.34 -32.51 10.48
N ALA A 420 38.56 -33.66 9.85
CA ALA A 420 37.87 -34.97 9.87
C ALA A 420 36.45 -35.13 10.49
N GLU A 421 35.60 -35.78 9.69
CA GLU A 421 34.41 -36.55 10.04
C GLU A 421 34.72 -37.74 10.98
N VAL A 422 33.76 -38.06 11.85
CA VAL A 422 33.66 -39.35 12.55
C VAL A 422 32.39 -40.06 12.08
N VAL A 423 32.57 -41.14 11.31
CA VAL A 423 31.54 -42.14 11.03
C VAL A 423 31.91 -43.40 11.81
N VAL A 424 30.97 -43.89 12.62
CA VAL A 424 31.06 -45.16 13.36
C VAL A 424 30.02 -46.12 12.79
N ASP A 425 30.49 -47.24 12.26
CA ASP A 425 29.76 -48.48 11.95
C ASP A 425 30.85 -49.56 11.95
N ASP A 426 30.73 -50.82 12.39
CA ASP A 426 29.69 -51.62 13.01
C ASP A 426 30.43 -52.87 13.57
N HIS A 427 29.72 -53.68 14.37
CA HIS A 427 29.85 -55.13 14.53
C HIS A 427 30.57 -55.79 15.73
N ARG A 428 29.69 -56.43 16.52
CA ARG A 428 29.73 -57.79 17.11
C ARG A 428 30.50 -58.03 18.41
N ARG A 429 29.74 -58.17 19.50
CA ARG A 429 29.42 -59.48 20.11
C ARG A 429 28.26 -59.40 21.09
#